data_AF-A0A084ENB4-F1
#
_entry.id   AF-A0A084ENB4-F1
#
_cell.length_a   1.000
_cell.length_b   1.000
_cell.length_c   1.000
_cell.angle_alpha   90.00
_cell.angle_beta   90.00
_cell.angle_gamma   90.00
#
_symmetry.space_group_name_H-M   'P 1'
#
loop_
_entity.id
_entity.type
_entity.pdbx_description
1 polymer ?
#
loop_
_entity_poly.entity_id
_entity_poly.type
_entity_poly.pdbx_seq_one_letter_code
_entity_poly.pdbx_strand_id
1 'polypeptide(L)'
;MAPRKHVGSAELLRIEQLMRVMSEALALAQTLLSDRLEQQQAAALQRKMRSRTTQPSPVDVLASIQDIAAAFGEQLSHPDRNFSECWRDLVKVRIHHRIHRVGRAGAAILLRMIEEPDVFIDQKDLATSAGVASKSPRVVKVYICHLRNGLEEQGLPADMIETGTRSYRLRSDAIPQIMEMVTRP
;
A
#
# COMPACT_ATOMS: atom_id res chain seq x y z
N MET A 1 52.93 -9.28 -4.43
CA MET A 1 52.22 -9.21 -3.13
C MET A 1 51.11 -8.18 -3.28
N ALA A 2 49.83 -8.60 -3.30
CA ALA A 2 48.70 -7.68 -3.45
C ALA A 2 48.28 -7.12 -2.08
N PRO A 3 47.92 -5.83 -1.96
CA PRO A 3 47.60 -5.23 -0.68
C PRO A 3 46.21 -5.68 -0.23
N ARG A 4 46.12 -6.27 0.97
CA ARG A 4 44.86 -6.56 1.64
C ARG A 4 44.20 -5.23 2.01
N LYS A 5 43.16 -4.84 1.26
CA LYS A 5 42.29 -3.70 1.61
C LYS A 5 41.69 -3.96 3.00
N HIS A 6 42.07 -3.14 3.97
CA HIS A 6 41.37 -3.08 5.26
C HIS A 6 39.96 -2.56 4.98
N VAL A 7 38.97 -3.45 5.13
CA VAL A 7 37.56 -3.08 5.23
C VAL A 7 37.46 -2.15 6.44
N GLY A 8 37.17 -0.88 6.21
CA GLY A 8 37.16 0.14 7.24
C GLY A 8 36.09 -0.15 8.29
N SER A 9 36.34 0.19 9.56
CA SER A 9 35.38 0.01 10.66
C SER A 9 33.97 0.54 10.36
N ALA A 10 33.87 1.59 9.55
CA ALA A 10 32.61 2.16 9.07
C ALA A 10 31.82 1.22 8.14
N GLU A 11 32.49 0.41 7.33
CA GLU A 11 31.87 -0.54 6.41
C GLU A 11 31.33 -1.75 7.18
N LEU A 12 32.04 -2.19 8.22
CA LEU A 12 31.56 -3.22 9.15
C LEU A 12 30.33 -2.76 9.95
N LEU A 13 30.35 -1.52 10.45
CA LEU A 13 29.18 -0.91 11.12
C LEU A 13 27.96 -0.82 10.19
N ARG A 14 28.20 -0.50 8.91
CA ARG A 14 27.13 -0.45 7.90
C ARG A 14 26.56 -1.83 7.60
N ILE A 15 27.41 -2.85 7.55
CA ILE A 15 26.99 -4.25 7.39
C ILE A 15 26.17 -4.71 8.60
N GLU A 16 26.59 -4.38 9.83
CA GLU A 16 25.82 -4.70 11.05
C GLU A 16 24.45 -4.01 11.05
N GLN A 17 24.37 -2.74 10.68
CA GLN A 17 23.09 -2.03 10.56
C GLN A 17 22.19 -2.66 9.50
N LEU A 18 22.74 -3.05 8.34
CA LEU A 18 22.00 -3.75 7.29
C LEU A 18 21.46 -5.10 7.77
N MET A 19 22.29 -5.91 8.44
CA MET A 19 21.86 -7.19 8.99
C MET A 19 20.76 -7.01 10.05
N ARG A 20 20.85 -5.96 10.87
CA ARG A 20 19.83 -5.65 11.88
C ARG A 20 18.50 -5.28 11.24
N VAL A 21 18.50 -4.37 10.26
CA VAL A 21 17.29 -3.99 9.53
C VAL A 21 16.69 -5.19 8.78
N MET A 22 17.52 -6.04 8.17
CA MET A 22 17.04 -7.27 7.54
C MET A 22 16.40 -8.23 8.55
N SER A 23 16.96 -8.36 9.75
CA SER A 23 16.41 -9.22 10.80
C SER A 23 15.06 -8.70 11.32
N GLU A 24 14.93 -7.38 11.47
CA GLU A 24 13.68 -6.72 11.89
C GLU A 24 12.60 -6.84 10.80
N ALA A 25 12.98 -6.67 9.53
CA ALA A 25 12.08 -6.86 8.39
C ALA A 25 11.62 -8.32 8.26
N LEU A 26 12.51 -9.29 8.48
CA LEU A 26 12.18 -10.72 8.50
C LEU A 26 11.23 -11.06 9.65
N ALA A 27 11.46 -10.51 10.84
CA ALA A 27 10.58 -10.71 11.99
C ALA A 27 9.19 -10.10 11.76
N LEU A 28 9.11 -8.91 11.17
CA LEU A 28 7.85 -8.29 10.80
C LEU A 28 7.11 -9.12 9.73
N ALA A 29 7.82 -9.60 8.71
CA ALA A 29 7.25 -10.47 7.69
C ALA A 29 6.74 -11.78 8.27
N GLN A 30 7.47 -12.40 9.21
CA GLN A 30 7.03 -13.60 9.91
C GLN A 30 5.78 -13.35 10.77
N THR A 31 5.70 -12.19 11.43
CA THR A 31 4.54 -11.80 12.24
C THR A 31 3.32 -11.61 11.35
N LEU A 32 3.46 -10.88 10.25
CA LEU A 32 2.37 -10.67 9.28
C LEU A 32 1.92 -11.97 8.61
N LEU A 33 2.85 -12.89 8.32
CA LEU A 33 2.51 -14.21 7.79
C LEU A 33 1.79 -15.08 8.83
N SER A 34 2.19 -15.00 10.10
CA SER A 34 1.55 -15.72 11.20
C SER A 34 0.14 -15.18 11.46
N ASP A 35 -0.02 -13.86 11.54
CA ASP A 35 -1.32 -13.20 11.67
C ASP A 35 -2.24 -13.56 10.49
N ARG A 36 -1.70 -13.63 9.27
CA ARG A 36 -2.47 -14.02 8.08
C ARG A 36 -2.86 -15.50 8.11
N LEU A 37 -2.01 -16.38 8.63
CA LEU A 37 -2.33 -17.79 8.84
C LEU A 37 -3.41 -17.96 9.93
N GLU A 38 -3.32 -17.23 11.03
CA GLU A 38 -4.33 -17.22 12.10
C GLU A 38 -5.67 -16.66 11.60
N GLN A 39 -5.65 -15.57 10.83
CA GLN A 39 -6.84 -15.02 10.18
C GLN A 39 -7.44 -16.01 9.16
N GLN A 40 -6.60 -16.74 8.42
CA GLN A 40 -7.08 -17.78 7.50
C GLN A 40 -7.65 -18.99 8.24
N GLN A 41 -7.08 -19.39 9.38
CA GLN A 41 -7.60 -20.46 10.22
C GLN A 41 -8.92 -20.05 10.89
N ALA A 42 -9.00 -18.82 11.41
CA ALA A 42 -10.22 -18.24 11.95
C ALA A 42 -11.30 -18.09 10.88
N ALA A 43 -10.94 -17.65 9.67
CA ALA A 43 -11.84 -17.58 8.53
C ALA A 43 -12.22 -18.98 8.00
N ALA A 44 -11.35 -19.99 8.10
CA ALA A 44 -11.67 -21.38 7.76
C ALA A 44 -12.63 -22.02 8.76
N LEU A 45 -12.48 -21.71 10.06
CA LEU A 45 -13.43 -22.09 11.12
C LEU A 45 -14.80 -21.43 10.91
N GLN A 46 -14.84 -20.16 10.49
CA GLN A 46 -16.09 -19.46 10.15
C GLN A 46 -16.68 -19.93 8.80
N ARG A 47 -15.84 -20.28 7.80
CA ARG A 47 -16.25 -20.82 6.48
C ARG A 47 -16.80 -22.25 6.55
N LYS A 48 -16.53 -23.01 7.61
CA LYS A 48 -17.18 -24.31 7.83
C LYS A 48 -18.70 -24.18 8.08
N MET A 49 -19.21 -22.96 8.31
CA MET A 49 -20.64 -22.64 8.39
C MET A 49 -21.24 -21.95 7.16
N ARG A 50 -20.45 -21.42 6.22
CA ARG A 50 -20.96 -20.79 4.99
C ARG A 50 -20.07 -21.13 3.79
N SER A 51 -20.66 -21.89 2.89
CA SER A 51 -20.11 -22.45 1.65
C SER A 51 -19.35 -21.48 0.75
N ARG A 52 -18.27 -22.03 0.15
CA ARG A 52 -17.59 -21.68 -1.12
C ARG A 52 -17.13 -20.23 -1.31
N THR A 53 -15.83 -19.99 -1.11
CA THR A 53 -15.07 -19.00 -1.88
C THR A 53 -13.62 -19.45 -2.01
N THR A 54 -13.10 -19.24 -3.21
CA THR A 54 -11.85 -19.71 -3.82
C THR A 54 -10.60 -19.41 -2.97
N GLN A 55 -9.74 -20.41 -2.76
CA GLN A 55 -8.41 -20.21 -2.18
C GLN A 55 -7.51 -19.45 -3.18
N PRO A 56 -6.68 -18.49 -2.75
CA PRO A 56 -5.68 -17.88 -3.62
C PRO A 56 -4.62 -18.92 -4.00
N SER A 57 -4.22 -18.92 -5.27
CA SER A 57 -3.25 -19.86 -5.82
C SER A 57 -1.85 -19.52 -5.29
N PRO A 58 -0.97 -20.51 -5.02
CA PRO A 58 0.43 -20.28 -4.66
C PRO A 58 1.19 -19.39 -5.64
N VAL A 59 0.72 -19.31 -6.89
CA VAL A 59 1.27 -18.46 -7.96
C VAL A 59 1.06 -16.96 -7.66
N ASP A 60 -0.05 -16.58 -7.04
CA ASP A 60 -0.38 -15.18 -6.72
C ASP A 60 0.49 -14.64 -5.58
N VAL A 61 0.90 -15.52 -4.66
CA VAL A 61 1.81 -15.19 -3.55
C VAL A 61 3.22 -14.94 -4.06
N LEU A 62 3.71 -15.77 -5.00
CA LEU A 62 5.01 -15.60 -5.63
C LEU A 62 5.10 -14.32 -6.48
N ALA A 63 4.05 -13.96 -7.21
CA ALA A 63 4.00 -12.71 -7.98
C ALA A 63 4.03 -11.48 -7.06
N SER A 64 3.28 -11.50 -5.96
CA SER A 64 3.30 -10.43 -4.95
C SER A 64 4.69 -10.26 -4.29
N ILE A 65 5.39 -11.37 -4.04
CA ILE A 65 6.76 -11.36 -3.50
C ILE A 65 7.75 -10.81 -4.54
N GLN A 66 7.59 -11.13 -5.82
CA GLN A 66 8.42 -10.59 -6.90
C GLN A 66 8.23 -9.09 -7.12
N ASP A 67 7.00 -8.58 -6.99
CA ASP A 67 6.69 -7.16 -7.08
C ASP A 67 7.27 -6.36 -5.91
N ILE A 68 7.19 -6.92 -4.70
CA ILE A 68 7.89 -6.36 -3.53
C ILE A 68 9.40 -6.41 -3.76
N ALA A 69 9.95 -7.54 -4.25
CA ALA A 69 11.37 -7.69 -4.56
C ALA A 69 11.85 -6.72 -5.66
N ALA A 70 10.99 -6.36 -6.63
CA ALA A 70 11.30 -5.36 -7.66
C ALA A 70 11.40 -3.95 -7.06
N ALA A 71 10.52 -3.60 -6.12
CA ALA A 71 10.62 -2.35 -5.36
C ALA A 71 11.90 -2.30 -4.50
N PHE A 72 12.32 -3.45 -3.95
CA PHE A 72 13.62 -3.61 -3.28
C PHE A 72 14.81 -3.46 -4.24
N GLY A 73 14.70 -3.96 -5.48
CA GLY A 73 15.75 -3.84 -6.50
C GLY A 73 15.98 -2.40 -6.99
N GLU A 74 14.91 -1.61 -7.05
CA GLU A 74 14.99 -0.18 -7.39
C GLU A 74 15.67 0.64 -6.27
N GLN A 75 15.45 0.25 -5.00
CA GLN A 75 16.12 0.84 -3.83
C GLN A 75 17.63 0.54 -3.78
N LEU A 76 18.05 -0.68 -4.17
CA LEU A 76 19.48 -1.01 -4.31
C LEU A 76 20.19 -0.17 -5.37
N SER A 77 19.44 0.38 -6.33
CA SER A 77 19.95 1.25 -7.39
C SER A 77 20.01 2.74 -7.02
N HIS A 78 19.26 3.17 -5.98
CA HIS A 78 19.18 4.56 -5.53
C HIS A 78 19.24 4.68 -4.00
N PRO A 79 20.45 4.61 -3.39
CA PRO A 79 20.63 4.57 -1.94
C PRO A 79 20.25 5.84 -1.18
N ASP A 80 20.01 6.96 -1.89
CA ASP A 80 19.68 8.27 -1.30
C ASP A 80 18.17 8.54 -1.20
N ARG A 81 17.32 7.69 -1.78
CA ARG A 81 15.86 7.84 -1.68
C ARG A 81 15.32 7.01 -0.51
N ASN A 82 14.49 7.64 0.32
CA ASN A 82 13.81 6.96 1.42
C ASN A 82 12.81 5.94 0.85
N PHE A 83 12.87 4.70 1.31
CA PHE A 83 11.99 3.59 0.88
C PHE A 83 10.50 3.98 0.91
N SER A 84 10.10 4.71 1.94
CA SER A 84 8.72 5.20 2.07
C SER A 84 8.28 6.08 0.89
N GLU A 85 9.16 6.93 0.35
CA GLU A 85 8.84 7.81 -0.77
C GLU A 85 8.72 7.03 -2.08
N CYS A 86 9.64 6.10 -2.35
CA CYS A 86 9.57 5.24 -3.53
C CYS A 86 8.29 4.38 -3.52
N TRP A 87 7.94 3.80 -2.37
CA TRP A 87 6.70 3.04 -2.22
C TRP A 87 5.45 3.90 -2.47
N ARG A 88 5.41 5.12 -1.90
CA ARG A 88 4.30 6.07 -2.11
C ARG A 88 4.12 6.43 -3.59
N ASP A 89 5.22 6.68 -4.28
CA ASP A 89 5.20 7.01 -5.71
C ASP A 89 4.73 5.81 -6.55
N LEU A 90 5.24 4.61 -6.26
CA LEU A 90 4.80 3.37 -6.92
C LEU A 90 3.30 3.16 -6.74
N VAL A 91 2.79 3.24 -5.51
CA VAL A 91 1.36 3.05 -5.21
C VAL A 91 0.51 4.10 -5.93
N LYS A 92 0.91 5.38 -5.93
CA LYS A 92 0.20 6.43 -6.69
C LYS A 92 0.11 6.12 -8.17
N VAL A 93 1.23 5.71 -8.79
CA VAL A 93 1.27 5.36 -10.22
C VAL A 93 0.34 4.18 -10.50
N ARG A 94 0.37 3.15 -9.65
CA ARG A 94 -0.49 1.97 -9.83
C ARG A 94 -1.97 2.29 -9.62
N ILE A 95 -2.33 3.09 -8.60
CA ILE A 95 -3.71 3.59 -8.41
C ILE A 95 -4.17 4.36 -9.65
N HIS A 96 -3.34 5.26 -10.17
CA HIS A 96 -3.67 6.04 -11.36
C HIS A 96 -3.91 5.17 -12.60
N HIS A 97 -3.11 4.11 -12.79
CA HIS A 97 -3.28 3.18 -13.90
C HIS A 97 -4.51 2.27 -13.74
N ARG A 98 -4.81 1.81 -12.52
CA ARG A 98 -5.96 0.92 -12.26
C ARG A 98 -7.29 1.69 -12.20
N ILE A 99 -7.25 2.97 -11.81
CA ILE A 99 -8.43 3.82 -11.73
C ILE A 99 -8.27 5.03 -12.67
N HIS A 100 -8.62 4.83 -13.95
CA HIS A 100 -8.34 5.78 -15.02
C HIS A 100 -8.91 7.20 -14.80
N ARG A 101 -10.09 7.32 -14.19
CA ARG A 101 -10.79 8.62 -14.02
C ARG A 101 -10.28 9.49 -12.87
N VAL A 102 -9.45 8.94 -11.99
CA VAL A 102 -9.05 9.57 -10.73
C VAL A 102 -7.86 10.52 -10.92
N GLY A 103 -7.03 10.28 -11.93
CA GLY A 103 -5.83 11.08 -12.19
C GLY A 103 -4.82 11.05 -11.03
N ARG A 104 -3.76 11.87 -11.12
CA ARG A 104 -2.72 11.95 -10.08
C ARG A 104 -3.25 12.46 -8.73
N ALA A 105 -4.12 13.46 -8.77
CA ALA A 105 -4.69 14.09 -7.57
C ALA A 105 -5.55 13.12 -6.76
N GLY A 106 -6.43 12.37 -7.43
CA GLY A 106 -7.25 11.38 -6.75
C GLY A 106 -6.44 10.18 -6.25
N ALA A 107 -5.35 9.80 -6.95
CA ALA A 107 -4.44 8.75 -6.48
C ALA A 107 -3.72 9.15 -5.18
N ALA A 108 -3.32 10.43 -5.08
CA ALA A 108 -2.78 10.98 -3.85
C ALA A 108 -3.82 11.04 -2.70
N ILE A 109 -5.08 11.36 -3.01
CA ILE A 109 -6.19 11.30 -2.03
C ILE A 109 -6.37 9.87 -1.51
N LEU A 110 -6.41 8.87 -2.40
CA LEU A 110 -6.60 7.49 -1.98
C LEU A 110 -5.42 6.99 -1.15
N LEU A 111 -4.19 7.29 -1.57
CA LEU A 111 -3.00 6.96 -0.78
C LEU A 111 -3.07 7.59 0.62
N ARG A 112 -3.47 8.86 0.71
CA ARG A 112 -3.61 9.55 2.01
C ARG A 112 -4.58 8.81 2.94
N MET A 113 -5.68 8.27 2.40
CA MET A 113 -6.64 7.48 3.17
C MET A 113 -6.17 6.07 3.51
N ILE A 114 -5.30 5.47 2.68
CA ILE A 114 -4.65 4.18 2.98
C ILE A 114 -3.66 4.34 4.14
N GLU A 115 -2.97 5.48 4.23
CA GLU A 115 -2.04 5.79 5.31
C GLU A 115 -2.74 6.07 6.65
N GLU A 116 -3.98 6.55 6.60
CA GLU A 116 -4.81 6.86 7.78
C GLU A 116 -6.19 6.22 7.67
N PRO A 117 -6.27 4.87 7.74
CA PRO A 117 -7.54 4.17 7.66
C PRO A 117 -8.38 4.39 8.92
N ASP A 118 -9.68 4.26 8.78
CA ASP A 118 -10.69 4.49 9.83
C ASP A 118 -10.70 5.91 10.44
N VAL A 119 -9.90 6.84 9.90
CA VAL A 119 -9.90 8.25 10.27
C VAL A 119 -10.71 9.07 9.26
N PHE A 120 -11.58 9.94 9.76
CA PHE A 120 -12.24 10.94 8.91
C PHE A 120 -11.29 12.10 8.62
N ILE A 121 -10.80 12.18 7.39
CA ILE A 121 -9.90 13.23 6.92
C ILE A 121 -10.70 14.37 6.31
N ASP A 122 -10.44 15.60 6.74
CA ASP A 122 -11.13 16.79 6.26
C ASP A 122 -10.88 17.04 4.76
N GLN A 123 -11.90 17.57 4.07
CA GLN A 123 -11.79 17.95 2.65
C GLN A 123 -10.62 18.90 2.38
N LYS A 124 -10.27 19.75 3.35
CA LYS A 124 -9.14 20.68 3.22
C LYS A 124 -7.81 19.91 3.15
N ASP A 125 -7.62 18.93 4.01
CA ASP A 125 -6.36 18.18 4.10
C ASP A 125 -6.23 17.20 2.93
N LEU A 126 -7.36 16.66 2.44
CA LEU A 126 -7.39 15.88 1.21
C LEU A 126 -7.06 16.73 -0.02
N ALA A 127 -7.53 17.98 -0.08
CA ALA A 127 -7.16 18.93 -1.14
C ALA A 127 -5.66 19.24 -1.12
N THR A 128 -5.09 19.46 0.07
CA THR A 128 -3.64 19.65 0.24
C THR A 128 -2.86 18.43 -0.22
N SER A 129 -3.30 17.22 0.14
CA SER A 129 -2.67 15.96 -0.27
C SER A 129 -2.73 15.74 -1.78
N ALA A 130 -3.82 16.14 -2.43
CA ALA A 130 -3.98 16.13 -3.88
C ALA A 130 -3.14 17.17 -4.63
N GLY A 131 -2.53 18.13 -3.92
CA GLY A 131 -1.81 19.24 -4.55
C GLY A 131 -2.71 20.17 -5.38
N VAL A 132 -4.02 20.20 -5.11
CA VAL A 132 -4.94 21.06 -5.86
C VAL A 132 -4.89 22.49 -5.34
N ALA A 133 -4.64 23.44 -6.26
CA ALA A 133 -4.65 24.87 -5.97
C ALA A 133 -6.07 25.44 -5.73
N SER A 134 -7.11 24.69 -6.10
CA SER A 134 -8.50 25.14 -5.99
C SER A 134 -8.97 25.13 -4.53
N LYS A 135 -9.54 26.27 -4.09
CA LYS A 135 -10.15 26.40 -2.76
C LYS A 135 -11.56 25.79 -2.67
N SER A 136 -12.09 25.26 -3.78
CA SER A 136 -13.46 24.75 -3.83
C SER A 136 -13.57 23.34 -3.23
N PRO A 137 -14.42 23.12 -2.21
CA PRO A 137 -14.64 21.78 -1.65
C PRO A 137 -15.25 20.80 -2.66
N ARG A 138 -15.86 21.32 -3.74
CA ARG A 138 -16.44 20.49 -4.81
C ARG A 138 -15.38 19.65 -5.53
N VAL A 139 -14.14 20.11 -5.60
CA VAL A 139 -13.06 19.39 -6.28
C VAL A 139 -12.77 18.05 -5.60
N VAL A 140 -12.69 18.04 -4.26
CA VAL A 140 -12.52 16.80 -3.50
C VAL A 140 -13.72 15.87 -3.69
N LYS A 141 -14.94 16.41 -3.68
CA LYS A 141 -16.15 15.60 -3.94
C LYS A 141 -16.08 14.87 -5.30
N VAL A 142 -15.57 15.54 -6.34
CA VAL A 142 -15.39 14.96 -7.67
C VAL A 142 -14.37 13.82 -7.63
N TYR A 143 -13.21 14.02 -6.98
CA TYR A 143 -12.22 12.94 -6.86
C TYR A 143 -12.74 11.75 -6.06
N ILE A 144 -13.48 11.98 -4.97
CA ILE A 144 -14.10 10.89 -4.21
C ILE A 144 -15.13 10.14 -5.06
N CYS A 145 -15.92 10.85 -5.87
CA CYS A 145 -16.84 10.22 -6.81
C CYS A 145 -16.09 9.35 -7.83
N HIS A 146 -15.01 9.87 -8.43
CA HIS A 146 -14.19 9.10 -9.36
C HIS A 146 -13.53 7.89 -8.69
N LEU A 147 -13.09 8.02 -7.44
CA LEU A 147 -12.53 6.92 -6.67
C LEU A 147 -13.56 5.82 -6.42
N ARG A 148 -14.75 6.20 -5.94
CA ARG A 148 -15.85 5.24 -5.70
C ARG A 148 -16.24 4.48 -6.97
N ASN A 149 -16.48 5.20 -8.06
CA ASN A 149 -16.83 4.57 -9.33
C ASN A 149 -15.68 3.67 -9.82
N GLY A 150 -14.44 4.12 -9.66
CA GLY A 150 -13.25 3.36 -10.00
C GLY A 150 -13.09 2.07 -9.20
N LEU A 151 -13.40 2.11 -7.90
CA LEU A 151 -13.42 0.93 -7.04
C LEU A 151 -14.52 -0.05 -7.50
N GLU A 152 -15.72 0.45 -7.81
CA GLU A 152 -16.82 -0.37 -8.32
C GLU A 152 -16.49 -1.05 -9.65
N GLU A 153 -15.83 -0.34 -10.56
CA GLU A 153 -15.31 -0.90 -11.83
C GLU A 153 -14.34 -2.06 -11.59
N GLN A 154 -13.65 -2.07 -10.44
CA GLN A 154 -12.73 -3.13 -10.01
C GLN A 154 -13.41 -4.19 -9.12
N GLY A 155 -14.74 -4.14 -8.98
CA GLY A 155 -15.52 -5.08 -8.16
C GLY A 155 -15.49 -4.80 -6.66
N LEU A 156 -15.00 -3.63 -6.25
CA LEU A 156 -14.94 -3.21 -4.84
C LEU A 156 -16.09 -2.23 -4.54
N PRO A 157 -16.82 -2.39 -3.43
CA PRO A 157 -17.99 -1.56 -3.16
C PRO A 157 -17.59 -0.12 -2.83
N ALA A 158 -18.33 0.85 -3.38
CA ALA A 158 -18.06 2.29 -3.22
C ALA A 158 -18.18 2.78 -1.76
N ASP A 159 -18.93 2.07 -0.93
CA ASP A 159 -19.15 2.41 0.48
C ASP A 159 -17.92 2.15 1.37
N MET A 160 -16.87 1.51 0.84
CA MET A 160 -15.54 1.44 1.45
C MET A 160 -14.99 2.83 1.77
N ILE A 161 -15.32 3.82 0.93
CA ILE A 161 -15.06 5.22 1.21
C ILE A 161 -16.34 5.81 1.80
N GLU A 162 -16.34 6.14 3.07
CA GLU A 162 -17.47 6.74 3.77
C GLU A 162 -17.45 8.27 3.72
N THR A 163 -18.63 8.88 3.81
CA THR A 163 -18.78 10.35 3.85
C THR A 163 -19.13 10.80 5.26
N GLY A 164 -18.33 11.69 5.82
CA GLY A 164 -18.63 12.41 7.05
C GLY A 164 -19.05 13.86 6.78
N THR A 165 -19.23 14.63 7.84
CA THR A 165 -19.49 16.08 7.73
C THR A 165 -18.23 16.79 7.23
N ARG A 166 -18.18 17.08 5.93
CA ARG A 166 -17.03 17.71 5.24
C ARG A 166 -15.73 16.90 5.25
N SER A 167 -15.82 15.62 5.55
CA SER A 167 -14.69 14.69 5.65
C SER A 167 -15.00 13.37 4.96
N TYR A 168 -13.96 12.55 4.77
CA TYR A 168 -14.07 11.22 4.18
C TYR A 168 -13.16 10.25 4.91
N ARG A 169 -13.56 8.98 4.93
CA ARG A 169 -12.84 7.90 5.61
C ARG A 169 -12.77 6.68 4.71
N LEU A 170 -11.60 6.05 4.62
CA LEU A 170 -11.49 4.70 4.06
C LEU A 170 -11.57 3.70 5.20
N ARG A 171 -12.42 2.69 5.07
CA ARG A 171 -12.51 1.61 6.05
C ARG A 171 -11.27 0.72 6.00
N SER A 172 -10.73 0.31 7.15
CA SER A 172 -9.52 -0.52 7.20
C SER A 172 -9.67 -1.88 6.51
N ASP A 173 -10.87 -2.46 6.49
CA ASP A 173 -11.17 -3.72 5.78
C ASP A 173 -11.11 -3.61 4.25
N ALA A 174 -11.09 -2.39 3.71
CA ALA A 174 -10.86 -2.12 2.30
C ALA A 174 -9.37 -2.17 1.92
N ILE A 175 -8.44 -1.93 2.86
CA ILE A 175 -7.00 -1.82 2.55
C ILE A 175 -6.47 -3.09 1.87
N PRO A 176 -6.68 -4.31 2.39
CA PRO A 176 -6.12 -5.51 1.76
C PRO A 176 -6.60 -5.69 0.32
N GLN A 177 -7.85 -5.35 0.03
CA GLN A 177 -8.47 -5.49 -1.28
C GLN A 177 -7.96 -4.43 -2.27
N ILE A 178 -7.82 -3.18 -1.82
CA ILE A 178 -7.22 -2.10 -2.61
C ILE A 178 -5.74 -2.38 -2.88
N MET A 179 -5.01 -2.88 -1.88
CA MET A 179 -3.61 -3.26 -2.04
C MET A 179 -3.46 -4.41 -3.02
N GLU A 180 -4.29 -5.46 -2.94
CA GLU A 180 -4.29 -6.54 -3.94
C GLU A 180 -4.58 -6.02 -5.36
N MET A 181 -5.53 -5.11 -5.52
CA MET A 181 -5.85 -4.48 -6.81
C MET A 181 -4.65 -3.72 -7.39
N VAL A 182 -3.91 -2.96 -6.57
CA VAL A 182 -2.74 -2.21 -7.04
C VAL A 182 -1.48 -3.07 -7.15
N THR A 183 -1.35 -4.15 -6.38
CA THR A 183 -0.17 -5.03 -6.43
C THR A 183 -0.31 -6.19 -7.41
N ARG A 184 -1.51 -6.44 -7.97
CA ARG A 184 -1.67 -7.44 -9.04
C ARG A 184 -0.85 -7.04 -10.28
N PRO A 185 -0.18 -8.00 -10.94
CA PRO A 185 0.51 -7.77 -12.22
C PRO A 185 -0.45 -7.35 -13.33
#